data_AF-A0AAC8VKT9-F1
#
_entry.id   AF-A0AAC8VKT9-F1
#
_cell.length_a   1.000
_cell.length_b   1.000
_cell.length_c   1.000
_cell.angle_alpha   90.00
_cell.angle_beta   90.00
_cell.angle_gamma   90.00
#
_symmetry.space_group_name_H-M   'P 1'
#
loop_
_entity.id
_entity.type
_entity.pdbx_description
1 polymer ?
#
loop_
_entity_poly.entity_id
_entity_poly.type
_entity_poly.pdbx_seq_one_letter_code
_entity_poly.pdbx_strand_id
1 'polypeptide(L)'
;MHRSSKLINLNFDNIDLAKLLQLIAEFAQLNLVINDAVQGTMSLHLKKVTWQQALNVILMTEDLTESRQGNILIIKKKDLNLKKVNNKLDKRKMESLFVNVHYGRA
;
A
#
# COMPACT_ATOMS: atom_id res chain seq x y z
N MET A 1 24.36 8.74 -2.14
CA MET A 1 23.47 7.62 -2.52
C MET A 1 22.88 7.03 -1.25
N HIS A 2 21.63 7.32 -0.90
CA HIS A 2 20.97 6.69 0.26
C HIS A 2 19.62 6.14 -0.18
N ARG A 3 19.62 4.96 -0.81
CA ARG A 3 18.42 4.13 -0.79
C ARG A 3 18.54 3.30 0.48
N SER A 4 17.85 3.71 1.53
CA SER A 4 17.73 2.95 2.77
C SER A 4 16.95 1.66 2.45
N SER A 5 17.65 0.66 1.90
CA SER A 5 17.10 -0.63 1.52
C SER A 5 17.01 -1.49 2.77
N LYS A 6 16.02 -1.20 3.62
CA LYS A 6 15.69 -2.04 4.76
C LYS A 6 15.19 -3.38 4.20
N LEU A 7 16.05 -4.39 4.31
CA LEU A 7 15.71 -5.75 3.95
C LEU A 7 14.79 -6.33 5.01
N ILE A 8 13.77 -7.03 4.56
CA ILE A 8 12.81 -7.73 5.39
C ILE A 8 12.82 -9.21 5.03
N ASN A 9 12.54 -10.00 6.05
CA ASN A 9 12.34 -11.44 5.96
C ASN A 9 10.93 -11.68 6.49
N LEU A 10 10.04 -12.15 5.62
CA LEU A 10 8.64 -12.40 5.95
C LEU A 10 8.32 -13.84 5.60
N ASN A 11 7.68 -14.55 6.52
CA ASN A 11 7.34 -15.94 6.34
C ASN A 11 5.96 -16.18 6.93
N PHE A 12 4.95 -16.04 6.08
CA PHE A 12 3.57 -16.19 6.46
C PHE A 12 2.94 -17.31 5.64
N ASP A 13 2.20 -18.15 6.33
CA ASP A 13 1.35 -19.14 5.68
C ASP A 13 -0.10 -18.76 5.95
N ASN A 14 -0.92 -18.77 4.89
CA ASN A 14 -2.35 -18.49 4.96
C ASN A 14 -2.72 -17.21 5.73
N ILE A 15 -2.02 -16.10 5.46
CA ILE A 15 -2.28 -14.80 6.10
C ILE A 15 -3.32 -13.99 5.31
N ASP A 16 -4.18 -13.24 6.01
CA ASP A 16 -5.04 -12.24 5.38
C ASP A 16 -4.23 -11.24 4.57
N LEU A 17 -4.61 -11.05 3.31
CA LEU A 17 -3.99 -10.09 2.40
C LEU A 17 -3.99 -8.67 3.00
N ALA A 18 -5.09 -8.28 3.64
CA ALA A 18 -5.21 -7.00 4.32
C ALA A 18 -4.19 -6.83 5.46
N LYS A 19 -3.93 -7.88 6.25
CA LYS A 19 -2.93 -7.84 7.33
C LYS A 19 -1.52 -7.79 6.78
N LEU A 20 -1.25 -8.57 5.74
CA LEU A 20 0.05 -8.61 5.08
C LEU A 20 0.44 -7.22 4.53
N LEU A 21 -0.49 -6.53 3.86
CA LEU A 21 -0.28 -5.18 3.37
C LEU A 21 -0.07 -4.17 4.49
N GLN A 22 -0.80 -4.30 5.61
CA GLN A 22 -0.61 -3.46 6.81
C GLN A 22 0.81 -3.60 7.36
N LEU A 23 1.29 -4.82 7.56
CA LEU A 23 2.64 -5.08 8.05
C LEU A 23 3.71 -4.41 7.15
N ILE A 24 3.55 -4.50 5.84
CA ILE A 24 4.48 -3.87 4.88
C ILE A 24 4.43 -2.34 4.99
N ALA A 25 3.25 -1.75 5.13
CA ALA A 25 3.09 -0.31 5.30
C ALA A 25 3.71 0.19 6.61
N GLU A 26 3.56 -0.56 7.70
CA GLU A 26 4.21 -0.29 8.99
C GLU A 26 5.75 -0.33 8.86
N PHE A 27 6.30 -1.34 8.17
CA PHE A 27 7.74 -1.41 7.89
C PHE A 27 8.24 -0.22 7.07
N ALA A 28 7.41 0.28 6.15
CA ALA A 28 7.71 1.44 5.33
C ALA A 28 7.43 2.80 6.03
N GLN A 29 6.85 2.77 7.24
CA GLN A 29 6.36 3.95 7.97
C GLN A 29 5.35 4.81 7.16
N LEU A 30 4.53 4.15 6.35
CA LEU A 30 3.49 4.78 5.53
C LEU A 30 2.10 4.53 6.13
N ASN A 31 1.20 5.49 5.98
CA ASN A 31 -0.21 5.29 6.29
C ASN A 31 -0.85 4.46 5.17
N LEU A 32 -1.61 3.42 5.51
CA LEU A 32 -2.24 2.54 4.52
C LEU A 32 -3.74 2.78 4.45
N VAL A 33 -4.27 2.86 3.23
CA VAL A 33 -5.71 2.86 2.94
C VAL A 33 -5.99 1.72 1.97
N ILE A 34 -6.78 0.73 2.41
CA ILE A 34 -7.25 -0.38 1.58
C ILE A 34 -8.75 -0.23 1.34
N ASN A 35 -9.23 -0.54 0.13
CA ASN A 35 -10.66 -0.64 -0.14
C ASN A 35 -11.18 -2.05 0.23
N ASP A 36 -12.48 -2.18 0.51
CA ASP A 36 -13.14 -3.45 0.88
C ASP A 36 -12.93 -4.56 -0.16
N ALA A 37 -12.63 -4.19 -1.41
CA ALA A 37 -12.31 -5.11 -2.48
C ALA A 37 -11.06 -5.97 -2.25
N VAL A 38 -10.17 -5.61 -1.31
CA VAL A 38 -8.93 -6.32 -1.01
C VAL A 38 -9.19 -7.40 0.06
N GLN A 39 -9.65 -8.56 -0.41
CA GLN A 39 -9.98 -9.73 0.43
C GLN A 39 -9.29 -10.97 -0.12
N GLY A 40 -8.94 -11.91 0.77
CA GLY A 40 -8.28 -13.16 0.42
C GLY A 40 -7.19 -13.53 1.43
N THR A 41 -6.71 -14.76 1.33
CA THR A 41 -5.53 -15.24 2.06
C THR A 41 -4.43 -15.65 1.09
N MET A 42 -3.17 -15.46 1.49
CA MET A 42 -2.01 -15.82 0.68
C MET A 42 -0.91 -16.38 1.59
N SER A 43 -0.14 -17.35 1.07
CA SER A 43 1.13 -17.76 1.68
C SER A 43 2.28 -17.02 1.00
N LEU A 44 3.15 -16.42 1.80
CA LEU A 44 4.26 -15.60 1.33
C LEU A 44 5.55 -15.93 2.08
N HIS A 45 6.56 -16.32 1.33
CA HIS A 45 7.89 -16.63 1.84
C HIS A 45 8.93 -15.73 1.17
N LEU A 46 9.49 -14.81 1.94
CA LEU A 46 10.39 -13.77 1.48
C LEU A 46 11.64 -13.71 2.35
N LYS A 47 12.81 -13.71 1.70
CA LYS A 47 14.11 -13.72 2.38
C LYS A 47 15.02 -12.66 1.77
N LYS A 48 15.52 -11.73 2.60
CA LYS A 48 16.43 -10.64 2.17
C LYS A 48 15.85 -9.82 1.00
N VAL A 49 14.58 -9.46 1.07
CA VAL A 49 13.92 -8.63 0.06
C VAL A 49 13.59 -7.27 0.62
N THR A 50 13.53 -6.24 -0.22
CA THR A 50 13.04 -4.91 0.20
C THR A 50 11.52 -4.92 0.29
N TRP A 51 10.94 -4.15 1.21
CA TRP A 51 9.47 -3.99 1.32
C TRP A 51 8.81 -3.56 0.00
N GLN A 52 9.48 -2.74 -0.81
CA GLN A 52 8.98 -2.34 -2.15
C GLN A 52 8.83 -3.52 -3.10
N GLN A 53 9.79 -4.45 -3.07
CA GLN A 53 9.73 -5.68 -3.87
C GLN A 53 8.63 -6.60 -3.35
N ALA A 54 8.53 -6.77 -2.03
CA ALA A 54 7.46 -7.56 -1.41
C ALA A 54 6.08 -7.03 -1.82
N LEU A 55 5.87 -5.72 -1.69
CA LEU A 55 4.64 -5.05 -2.08
C LEU A 55 4.31 -5.30 -3.55
N ASN A 56 5.26 -5.05 -4.45
CA ASN A 56 5.06 -5.24 -5.89
C ASN A 56 4.66 -6.67 -6.24
N VAL A 57 5.30 -7.68 -5.64
CA VAL A 57 4.94 -9.09 -5.84
C VAL A 57 3.49 -9.35 -5.43
N ILE A 58 3.07 -8.88 -4.25
CA ILE A 58 1.70 -9.05 -3.76
C ILE A 58 0.69 -8.37 -4.69
N LEU A 59 1.00 -7.14 -5.14
CA LEU A 59 0.14 -6.41 -6.06
C LEU A 59 -0.01 -7.13 -7.41
N MET A 60 1.06 -7.71 -7.93
CA MET A 60 1.03 -8.49 -9.17
C MET A 60 0.24 -9.79 -9.04
N THR A 61 0.33 -10.48 -7.90
CA THR A 61 -0.37 -11.75 -7.68
C THR A 61 -1.88 -11.55 -7.56
N GLU A 62 -2.31 -10.56 -6.79
CA GLU A 62 -3.73 -10.33 -6.48
C GLU A 62 -4.41 -9.31 -7.42
N ASP A 63 -3.75 -8.97 -8.53
CA ASP A 63 -4.15 -7.94 -9.50
C ASP A 63 -4.62 -6.65 -8.81
N LEU A 64 -3.77 -6.13 -7.91
CA LEU A 64 -3.99 -4.90 -7.18
C LEU A 64 -3.16 -3.75 -7.79
N THR A 65 -3.55 -2.53 -7.48
CA THR A 65 -2.82 -1.32 -7.83
C THR A 65 -2.55 -0.47 -6.61
N GLU A 66 -1.37 0.15 -6.58
CA GLU A 66 -0.97 1.12 -5.56
C GLU A 66 -1.07 2.56 -6.09
N SER A 67 -1.51 3.47 -5.23
CA SER A 67 -1.47 4.91 -5.48
C SER A 67 -0.91 5.60 -4.25
N ARG A 68 0.20 6.32 -4.42
CA ARG A 68 0.88 7.01 -3.32
C ARG A 68 0.58 8.50 -3.36
N GLN A 69 0.10 9.03 -2.23
CA GLN A 69 -0.05 10.46 -2.00
C GLN A 69 0.75 10.87 -0.76
N GLY A 70 1.98 11.36 -0.97
CA GLY A 70 2.89 11.74 0.12
C GLY A 70 3.23 10.56 1.03
N ASN A 71 2.73 10.61 2.27
CA ASN A 71 2.88 9.57 3.30
C ASN A 71 1.72 8.56 3.36
N ILE A 72 0.82 8.59 2.37
CA ILE A 72 -0.34 7.71 2.29
C ILE A 72 -0.17 6.77 1.11
N LEU A 73 -0.30 5.48 1.36
CA LEU A 73 -0.31 4.39 0.40
C LEU A 73 -1.75 3.89 0.27
N ILE A 74 -2.29 3.93 -0.94
CA ILE A 74 -3.66 3.53 -1.24
C ILE A 74 -3.61 2.27 -2.10
N ILE A 75 -4.20 1.17 -1.64
CA ILE A 75 -4.26 -0.09 -2.39
C ILE A 75 -5.69 -0.40 -2.79
N LYS A 76 -5.89 -0.76 -4.07
CA LYS A 76 -7.20 -1.06 -4.65
C LYS A 76 -7.09 -2.24 -5.61
N LYS A 77 -8.18 -2.98 -5.83
CA LYS A 77 -8.25 -3.93 -6.97
C LYS A 77 -8.04 -3.16 -8.26
N LYS A 78 -7.23 -3.72 -9.15
CA LYS A 78 -7.00 -3.17 -10.46
C LYS A 78 -8.29 -3.32 -11.25
N ASP A 79 -8.84 -2.19 -11.65
CA ASP A 79 -9.97 -2.20 -12.56
C ASP A 79 -9.45 -2.54 -13.96
N LEU A 80 -9.87 -3.68 -14.50
CA LEU A 80 -9.48 -4.16 -15.83
C LEU A 80 -9.97 -3.23 -16.96
N ASN A 81 -10.73 -2.16 -16.66
CA ASN A 81 -11.31 -1.24 -17.64
C ASN A 81 -10.51 0.05 -17.88
N LEU A 82 -9.24 0.14 -17.46
CA LEU A 82 -8.46 1.36 -17.70
C LEU A 82 -7.69 1.29 -19.02
N LYS A 83 -8.45 1.55 -20.08
CA LYS A 83 -7.97 2.20 -21.32
C LYS A 83 -6.95 3.29 -20.95
N LYS A 84 -5.81 3.27 -21.64
CA LYS A 84 -4.90 4.40 -21.77
C LYS A 84 -5.70 5.65 -22.17
N VAL A 85 -6.06 6.48 -21.21
CA VAL A 85 -6.30 7.91 -21.43
C VAL A 85 -5.43 8.64 -20.44
N ASN A 86 -4.32 9.15 -20.97
CA ASN A 86 -3.55 10.19 -20.32
C ASN A 86 -4.50 11.37 -20.10
N ASN A 87 -4.76 11.75 -18.85
CA ASN A 87 -4.95 13.16 -18.58
C ASN A 87 -4.50 13.53 -17.18
N LYS A 88 -3.50 14.41 -17.12
CA LYS A 88 -3.23 15.29 -15.99
C LYS A 88 -4.56 15.90 -15.53
N LEU A 89 -5.11 15.54 -14.37
CA LEU A 89 -6.12 16.30 -13.61
C LEU A 89 -6.63 15.46 -12.42
N ASP A 90 -5.93 15.44 -11.28
CA ASP A 90 -6.59 15.42 -9.95
C ASP A 90 -5.62 15.76 -8.79
N LYS A 91 -4.73 16.74 -9.00
CA LYS A 91 -3.87 17.30 -7.94
C LYS A 91 -4.56 18.40 -7.11
N ARG A 92 -5.90 18.52 -7.20
CA ARG A 92 -6.65 19.67 -6.61
C ARG A 92 -7.82 19.30 -5.69
N LYS A 93 -8.04 18.02 -5.33
CA LYS A 93 -9.22 17.63 -4.53
C LYS A 93 -8.93 16.84 -3.26
N MET A 94 -7.68 16.88 -2.78
CA MET A 94 -7.28 16.30 -1.49
C MET A 94 -6.77 17.38 -0.53
N GLU A 95 -7.40 18.56 -0.53
CA GLU A 95 -7.15 19.64 0.44
C GLU A 95 -8.34 19.86 1.40
N SER A 96 -9.45 19.12 1.25
CA SER A 96 -10.70 19.40 1.99
C SER A 96 -11.11 18.34 3.03
N LEU A 97 -10.20 17.46 3.46
CA LEU A 97 -10.49 16.40 4.45
C LEU A 97 -9.45 16.26 5.56
N PHE A 98 -8.56 17.23 5.73
CA PHE A 98 -7.86 17.41 7.01
C PHE A 98 -8.82 18.10 7.97
N VAL A 99 -9.82 17.35 8.45
CA VAL A 99 -10.58 17.76 9.64
C VAL A 99 -9.55 17.93 10.75
N ASN A 100 -9.51 19.12 11.35
CA ASN A 100 -8.68 19.48 12.48
C ASN A 100 -8.82 18.43 13.59
N VAL A 101 -7.87 17.49 13.69
CA VAL A 101 -7.76 16.64 14.88
C VAL A 101 -6.87 17.37 15.88
N HIS A 102 -7.52 18.15 16.73
CA HIS A 102 -6.92 18.70 17.95
C HIS A 102 -6.53 17.52 18.86
N TYR A 103 -5.25 17.17 18.90
CA TYR A 103 -4.70 16.44 20.04
C TYR A 103 -4.09 17.46 21.00
N GLY A 104 -4.82 17.72 22.08
CA GLY A 104 -4.35 18.59 23.15
C GLY A 104 -5.31 18.56 24.34
N ARG A 105 -5.18 17.54 25.18
CA ARG A 105 -5.67 17.56 26.56
C ARG A 105 -4.46 17.45 27.48
N ALA A 106 -4.17 18.52 28.20
CA ALA A 106 -3.59 18.56 29.54
C ALA A 106 -3.79 19.99 30.09
#